data_AF-A0A522RR31-F1
#
_entry.id   AF-A0A522RR31-F1
#
_cell.length_a   1.000
_cell.length_b   1.000
_cell.length_c   1.000
_cell.angle_alpha   90.00
_cell.angle_beta   90.00
_cell.angle_gamma   90.00
#
_symmetry.space_group_name_H-M   'P 1'
#
loop_
_entity.id
_entity.type
_entity.pdbx_description
1 polymer ?
#
loop_
_entity_poly.entity_id
_entity_poly.type
_entity_poly.pdbx_seq_one_letter_code
_entity_poly.pdbx_strand_id
1 'polypeptide(L)' 'GSATTTADPSLFQLIEGLRYAFPRALRRLEDSLPLCVALHDRVATRANVAAYLASTRRIPFNNDGIFRRHPELDG' A
#
# COMPACT_ATOMS: atom_id res chain seq x y z
N GLY A 1 15.54 2.55 16.58
CA GLY A 1 14.32 2.54 17.42
C GLY A 1 13.43 1.40 16.98
N SER A 2 12.63 0.82 17.87
CA SER A 2 11.77 -0.34 17.61
C SER A 2 10.27 -0.03 17.68
N ALA A 3 9.91 1.23 17.97
CA ALA A 3 8.53 1.67 18.05
C ALA A 3 7.95 2.02 16.67
N THR A 4 6.70 1.64 16.45
CA THR A 4 5.94 2.03 15.25
C THR A 4 5.61 3.51 15.32
N THR A 5 5.85 4.20 14.22
CA THR A 5 5.56 5.63 14.05
C THR A 5 4.46 5.80 13.02
N THR A 6 3.92 7.01 12.89
CA THR A 6 2.95 7.35 11.84
C THR A 6 3.50 7.13 10.42
N ALA A 7 4.83 7.09 10.25
CA ALA A 7 5.46 6.80 8.97
C ALA A 7 5.17 5.38 8.46
N ASP A 8 5.05 4.39 9.36
CA ASP A 8 4.82 2.99 8.99
C ASP A 8 3.45 2.77 8.29
N PRO A 9 2.30 3.19 8.87
CA PRO A 9 1.02 3.09 8.18
C PRO A 9 0.93 4.00 6.95
N SER A 10 1.67 5.12 6.93
CA SER A 10 1.72 6.00 5.76
C SER A 10 2.42 5.32 4.57
N LEU A 11 3.55 4.66 4.80
CA LEU A 11 4.23 3.89 3.77
C LEU A 11 3.39 2.70 3.30
N PHE A 12 2.75 1.99 4.24
CA PHE A 12 1.80 0.92 3.90
C PHE A 12 0.73 1.40 2.91
N GLN A 13 0.09 2.54 3.20
CA GLN A 13 -0.94 3.10 2.34
C GLN A 13 -0.40 3.51 0.96
N LEU A 14 0.84 4.00 0.89
CA LEU A 14 1.50 4.37 -0.36
C LEU A 14 1.76 3.14 -1.23
N ILE A 15 2.25 2.04 -0.66
CA ILE A 15 2.44 0.78 -1.39
C ILE A 15 1.10 0.23 -1.90
N GLU A 16 0.08 0.17 -1.04
CA GLU A 16 -1.27 -0.26 -1.44
C GLU A 16 -1.84 0.58 -2.59
N GLY A 17 -1.68 1.91 -2.51
CA GLY A 17 -2.14 2.84 -3.54
C GLY A 17 -1.39 2.68 -4.86
N LEU A 18 -0.07 2.51 -4.82
CA LEU A 18 0.74 2.27 -6.02
C LEU A 18 0.44 0.90 -6.64
N ARG A 19 0.17 -0.14 -5.84
CA ARG A 19 -0.27 -1.46 -6.35
C ARG A 19 -1.58 -1.35 -7.13
N TYR A 20 -2.48 -0.46 -6.71
CA TYR A 20 -3.72 -0.18 -7.42
C TYR A 20 -3.51 0.67 -8.69
N ALA A 21 -2.80 1.80 -8.57
CA ALA A 21 -2.67 2.80 -9.63
C ALA A 21 -1.72 2.34 -10.75
N PHE A 22 -0.61 1.70 -10.39
CA PHE A 22 0.47 1.30 -11.31
C PHE A 22 0.93 -0.16 -11.07
N PRO A 23 0.06 -1.15 -11.26
CA PRO A 23 0.37 -2.55 -10.96
C PRO A 23 1.51 -3.14 -11.79
N ARG A 24 1.74 -2.67 -13.02
CA ARG A 24 2.85 -3.16 -13.87
C ARG A 24 4.16 -2.50 -13.47
N ALA A 25 4.16 -1.18 -13.27
CA ALA A 25 5.36 -0.47 -12.86
C ALA A 25 5.83 -0.93 -11.47
N LEU A 26 4.90 -1.00 -10.50
CA LEU A 26 5.27 -1.34 -9.12
C LEU A 26 5.79 -2.78 -9.01
N ARG A 27 5.18 -3.75 -9.71
CA ARG A 27 5.68 -5.14 -9.72
C ARG A 27 7.15 -5.25 -10.14
N ARG A 28 7.60 -4.41 -11.09
CA ARG A 28 9.02 -4.39 -11.50
C ARG A 28 9.92 -3.74 -10.45
N LEU A 29 9.38 -2.82 -9.65
CA LEU A 29 10.12 -2.07 -8.64
C LEU A 29 10.19 -2.79 -7.29
N GLU A 30 9.23 -3.66 -6.97
CA GLU A 30 9.17 -4.38 -5.69
C GLU A 30 10.44 -5.17 -5.39
N ASP A 31 11.07 -5.78 -6.41
CA ASP A 31 12.34 -6.50 -6.29
C ASP A 31 13.49 -5.59 -5.81
N SER A 32 13.42 -4.29 -6.12
CA SER A 32 14.39 -3.28 -5.71
C SER A 32 14.05 -2.62 -4.38
N LEU A 33 12.84 -2.84 -3.85
CA LEU A 33 12.35 -2.25 -2.61
C LEU A 33 11.95 -3.30 -1.56
N PRO A 34 12.77 -4.33 -1.28
CA PRO A 34 12.37 -5.45 -0.43
C PRO A 34 12.03 -5.03 1.00
N LEU A 35 12.68 -3.97 1.52
CA LEU A 35 12.39 -3.45 2.86
C LEU A 35 11.04 -2.72 2.93
N CYS A 36 10.65 -2.02 1.87
CA CYS A 36 9.35 -1.36 1.81
C CYS A 36 8.22 -2.39 1.75
N VAL A 37 8.40 -3.44 0.95
CA VAL A 37 7.46 -4.57 0.88
C VAL A 37 7.36 -5.29 2.23
N ALA A 38 8.50 -5.60 2.85
CA ALA A 38 8.51 -6.25 4.17
C ALA A 38 7.86 -5.39 5.26
N LEU A 39 8.04 -4.06 5.22
CA LEU A 39 7.38 -3.15 6.15
C LEU A 39 5.86 -3.10 5.89
N HIS A 40 5.45 -3.02 4.62
CA HIS A 40 4.05 -3.12 4.23
C HIS A 40 3.40 -4.39 4.81
N ASP A 41 4.01 -5.56 4.60
CA ASP A 41 3.46 -6.85 5.04
C ASP A 41 3.40 -6.95 6.56
N ARG A 42 4.41 -6.40 7.25
CA ARG A 42 4.42 -6.32 8.72
C ARG A 42 3.31 -5.41 9.25
N VAL A 43 3.02 -4.29 8.58
CA VAL A 43 1.92 -3.40 8.97
C VAL A 43 0.57 -4.06 8.72
N ALA A 44 0.41 -4.74 7.59
CA ALA A 44 -0.83 -5.43 7.21
C ALA A 44 -1.27 -6.51 8.23
N THR A 45 -0.30 -7.20 8.84
CA THR A 45 -0.54 -8.30 9.78
C THR A 45 -0.82 -7.85 11.22
N ARG A 46 -0.71 -6.55 11.54
CA ARG A 46 -1.02 -6.04 12.89
C ARG A 46 -2.52 -6.18 13.15
N ALA A 47 -2.89 -6.70 14.32
CA ALA A 47 -4.28 -7.02 14.65
C ALA A 47 -5.28 -5.88 14.38
N ASN A 48 -4.95 -4.65 14.78
CA ASN A 48 -5.80 -3.48 14.56
C ASN A 48 -5.90 -3.05 13.08
N VAL A 49 -4.80 -3.18 12.33
CA VAL A 49 -4.77 -2.89 10.89
C VAL A 49 -5.54 -3.98 10.14
N ALA A 50 -5.26 -5.25 10.38
CA ALA A 50 -5.96 -6.37 9.79
C ALA A 50 -7.48 -6.29 10.02
N ALA A 51 -7.91 -5.98 11.25
CA ALA A 51 -9.33 -5.76 11.56
C ALA A 51 -9.93 -4.58 10.78
N TYR A 52 -9.19 -3.47 10.63
CA TYR A 52 -9.63 -2.35 9.80
C TYR A 52 -9.71 -2.74 8.32
N LEU A 53 -8.72 -3.47 7.80
CA LEU A 53 -8.66 -3.90 6.40
C LEU A 53 -9.82 -4.82 6.01
N ALA A 54 -10.29 -5.64 6.96
CA ALA A 54 -11.46 -6.51 6.80
C ALA A 54 -12.81 -5.81 7.04
N SER A 55 -12.80 -4.57 7.55
CA SER A 55 -14.02 -3.84 7.89
C SER A 55 -14.59 -3.07 6.69
N THR A 56 -15.90 -2.78 6.75
CA THR A 56 -16.59 -1.91 5.79
C THR A 56 -16.14 -0.45 5.86
N ARG A 57 -15.36 -0.08 6.88
CA ARG A 57 -14.81 1.29 7.03
C ARG A 57 -13.65 1.56 6.07
N ARG A 58 -13.02 0.52 5.51
CA ARG A 58 -11.96 0.70 4.51
C ARG A 58 -12.62 0.96 3.17
N ILE A 59 -12.52 2.20 2.70
CA ILE A 59 -12.97 2.56 1.36
C ILE A 59 -12.00 1.93 0.35
N PRO A 60 -12.49 1.14 -0.63
CA PRO A 60 -11.65 0.60 -1.69
C PRO A 60 -11.03 1.71 -2.54
N PHE A 61 -9.86 1.46 -3.11
CA PHE A 61 -9.33 2.36 -4.14
C PHE A 61 -10.28 2.43 -5.33
N ASN A 62 -10.41 3.64 -5.87
CA ASN A 62 -11.27 3.97 -6.99
C ASN A 62 -10.64 5.14 -7.76
N ASN A 63 -11.31 5.61 -8.81
CA ASN A 63 -10.79 6.68 -9.65
C ASN A 63 -11.19 8.10 -9.19
N ASP A 64 -11.89 8.23 -8.05
CA ASP A 64 -12.24 9.52 -7.44
C ASP A 64 -11.20 9.96 -6.40
N GLY A 65 -10.26 9.08 -6.06
CA GLY A 65 -9.21 9.31 -5.07
C GLY A 65 -7.87 9.80 -5.64
N ILE A 66 -6.84 9.79 -4.78
CA ILE A 66 -5.46 10.16 -5.13
C ILE A 66 -4.84 9.13 -6.07
N PHE A 67 -4.92 7.84 -5.71
CA PHE A 67 -4.39 6.74 -6.49
C PHE A 67 -5.40 6.34 -7.55
N ARG A 68 -5.18 6.78 -8.79
CA ARG A 68 -6.06 6.53 -9.93
C ARG A 68 -5.38 5.62 -10.93
N ARG A 69 -6.14 4.70 -11.52
CA ARG A 69 -5.60 3.77 -12.50
C ARG A 69 -5.64 4.39 -13.89
N HIS A 70 -4.46 4.72 -14.39
CA HIS A 70 -4.22 5.27 -15.72
C HIS A 70 -3.35 4.27 -16.50
N PRO A 71 -3.94 3.33 -17.26
CA PRO A 71 -3.19 2.29 -17.98
C PRO A 71 -2.08 2.84 -18.88
N GLU A 72 -2.30 4.02 -19.46
CA GLU A 72 -1.36 4.76 -20.29
C GLU A 72 -0.08 5.20 -19.56
N LEU A 73 -0.10 5.25 -18.23
CA LEU A 73 1.02 5.63 -17.38
C LEU A 73 1.70 4.43 -16.67
N ASP A 74 1.15 3.21 -16.78
CA ASP A 74 1.60 2.02 -16.01
C ASP A 74 2.78 1.25 -16.66
N GLY A 75 3.10 1.53 -17.92
CA GLY A 75 4.30 1.00 -18.60
C GLY A 75 4.21 -0.45 -19.05
#